data_AF-A0A0K8SFN4-F1
#
_entry.id   AF-A0A0K8SFN4-F1
#
_cell.length_a   1.000
_cell.length_b   1.000
_cell.length_c   1.000
_cell.angle_alpha   90.00
_cell.angle_beta   90.00
_cell.angle_gamma   90.00
#
_symmetry.space_group_name_H-M   'P 1'
#
loop_
_entity.id
_entity.type
_entity.pdbx_description
1 polymer ?
#
loop_
_entity_poly.entity_id
_entity_poly.type
_entity_poly.pdbx_seq_one_letter_code
_entity_poly.pdbx_strand_id
1 'polypeptide(L)'
;TSPTNLLCCLQVYMTVVPLQARKLKAFTHALIQLENRIKKSLLSTHELVQAVYYASHLKAGLVAKKFMLVAIYQFNVENLKTLSNSDLGVLCVSLFRSSVAVEKLTILQFLAGRFKQEIDSLITEEPAIFVSFIKCFRISKYYEDDLINFIASKDLTSLLKLDIVARTHLGVYFSASKYGNTEFINAYLGSCIEDMNSKIINGETPRLKDIDNLLWSCSVYNTEHLNSKLRVSEVQKYIKDSLGLIKKDSNAQISLLLWLWMCSCRLEPEVVRYVTPECTKYITESKNFKAQSNLFLLLTCVHLESPGLLRPQIIGSRDKRLQPKFEPYLNKRPQLKTLLSELQKYSAFLRLENVRFNFIVPTLYIGSICAEFKGTSLSIELIDPAVCLTNSDQLNGRMILKLRLLQKMGIPYILIPGEDSYDMESLRKRLLEHPSLSYQGSQD
;
A
#
# COMPACT_ATOMS: atom_id res chain seq x y z
N THR A 1 -0.73 23.19 38.04
CA THR A 1 -0.42 21.74 37.97
C THR A 1 0.98 21.55 37.39
N SER A 2 1.82 20.67 37.92
CA SER A 2 3.10 20.30 37.27
C SER A 2 2.85 19.38 36.06
N PRO A 3 3.78 19.30 35.07
CA PRO A 3 3.66 18.34 33.97
C PRO A 3 3.52 16.90 34.47
N THR A 4 4.32 16.54 35.47
CA THR A 4 4.33 15.23 36.13
C THR A 4 2.97 14.85 36.71
N ASN A 5 2.31 15.75 37.44
CA ASN A 5 0.98 15.47 38.01
C ASN A 5 -0.07 15.22 36.93
N LEU A 6 0.04 15.93 35.79
CA LEU A 6 -0.89 15.76 34.67
C LEU A 6 -0.68 14.42 33.96
N LEU A 7 0.58 13.99 33.80
CA LEU A 7 0.93 12.68 33.25
C LEU A 7 0.51 11.54 34.20
N CYS A 8 0.69 11.69 35.51
CA CYS A 8 0.20 10.72 36.50
C CYS A 8 -1.32 10.57 36.43
N CYS A 9 -2.07 11.67 36.31
CA CYS A 9 -3.53 11.59 36.11
C CYS A 9 -3.88 10.82 34.83
N LEU A 10 -3.20 11.09 33.71
CA LEU A 10 -3.43 10.36 32.45
C LEU A 10 -3.08 8.88 32.57
N GLN A 11 -2.00 8.52 33.28
CA GLN A 11 -1.63 7.13 33.56
C GLN A 11 -2.75 6.40 34.32
N VAL A 12 -3.29 7.02 35.37
CA VAL A 12 -4.41 6.44 36.13
C VAL A 12 -5.64 6.24 35.24
N TYR A 13 -6.02 7.24 34.44
CA TYR A 13 -7.14 7.10 33.51
C TYR A 13 -6.93 5.98 32.49
N MET A 14 -5.72 5.84 31.97
CA MET A 14 -5.36 4.80 31.00
C MET A 14 -5.29 3.40 31.61
N THR A 15 -4.99 3.30 32.90
CA THR A 15 -4.93 2.02 33.63
C THR A 15 -6.34 1.56 34.01
N VAL A 16 -7.21 2.48 34.45
CA VAL A 16 -8.54 2.13 34.99
C VAL A 16 -9.60 2.04 33.89
N VAL A 17 -9.55 2.89 32.84
CA VAL A 17 -10.62 2.95 31.81
C VAL A 17 -10.11 3.24 30.38
N PRO A 18 -9.14 2.48 29.82
CA PRO A 18 -8.42 2.83 28.58
C PRO A 18 -9.27 3.08 27.32
N LEU A 19 -10.46 2.47 27.21
CA LEU A 19 -11.38 2.66 26.09
C LEU A 19 -12.36 3.82 26.31
N GLN A 20 -12.75 4.09 27.56
CA GLN A 20 -13.70 5.13 27.91
C GLN A 20 -13.00 6.47 28.19
N ALA A 21 -11.74 6.43 28.66
CA ALA A 21 -10.90 7.61 28.92
C ALA A 21 -10.80 8.53 27.70
N ARG A 22 -10.72 7.96 26.50
CA ARG A 22 -10.68 8.68 25.22
C ARG A 22 -11.93 9.51 24.93
N LYS A 23 -13.06 9.18 25.58
CA LYS A 23 -14.35 9.89 25.43
C LYS A 23 -14.55 10.94 26.52
N LEU A 24 -13.69 10.99 27.53
CA LEU A 24 -13.80 11.94 28.63
C LEU A 24 -13.29 13.31 28.20
N LYS A 25 -14.10 14.36 28.43
CA LYS A 25 -13.67 15.75 28.22
C LYS A 25 -12.38 16.06 29.00
N ALA A 26 -12.23 15.51 30.21
CA ALA A 26 -11.05 15.71 31.04
C ALA A 26 -9.75 15.24 30.36
N PHE A 27 -9.79 14.12 29.63
CA PHE A 27 -8.63 13.60 28.88
C PHE A 27 -8.21 14.56 27.77
N THR A 28 -9.18 15.06 26.99
CA THR A 28 -8.91 16.07 25.94
C THR A 28 -8.35 17.37 26.53
N HIS A 29 -8.91 17.85 27.65
CA HIS A 29 -8.39 19.05 28.31
C HIS A 29 -6.97 18.87 28.83
N ALA A 30 -6.65 17.70 29.40
CA ALA A 30 -5.29 17.37 29.83
C ALA A 30 -4.31 17.38 28.66
N LEU A 31 -4.67 16.84 27.50
CA LEU A 31 -3.83 16.92 26.29
C LEU A 31 -3.63 18.35 25.79
N ILE A 32 -4.66 19.21 25.83
CA ILE A 32 -4.51 20.63 25.47
C ILE A 32 -3.54 21.35 26.42
N GLN A 33 -3.62 21.06 27.73
CA GLN A 33 -2.68 21.61 28.70
C GLN A 33 -1.24 21.10 28.47
N LEU A 34 -1.05 19.83 28.11
CA LEU A 34 0.25 19.29 27.72
C LEU A 34 0.77 19.96 26.44
N GLU A 35 -0.07 20.18 25.41
CA GLU A 35 0.33 20.86 24.17
C GLU A 35 0.91 22.25 24.46
N ASN A 36 0.28 23.01 25.35
CA ASN A 36 0.75 24.34 25.74
C ASN A 36 2.09 24.31 26.48
N ARG A 37 2.40 23.23 27.21
CA ARG A 37 3.69 23.06 27.90
C ARG A 37 4.79 22.62 26.95
N ILE A 38 4.45 21.75 25.98
CA ILE A 38 5.35 21.34 24.90
C ILE A 38 5.81 22.55 24.09
N LYS A 39 4.89 23.46 23.76
CA LYS A 39 5.21 24.72 23.05
C LYS A 39 6.16 25.65 23.81
N LYS A 40 6.17 25.54 25.14
CA LYS A 40 7.06 26.29 26.04
C LYS A 40 8.32 25.51 26.40
N SER A 41 8.52 24.33 25.80
CA SER A 41 9.64 23.42 26.07
C SER A 41 9.80 23.08 27.56
N LEU A 42 8.68 22.91 28.27
CA LEU A 42 8.64 22.64 29.72
C LEU A 42 8.58 21.14 30.08
N LEU A 43 8.75 20.25 29.10
CA LEU A 43 8.76 18.80 29.32
C LEU A 43 10.17 18.28 29.04
N SER A 44 10.63 17.36 29.88
CA SER A 44 11.79 16.52 29.56
C SER A 44 11.49 15.61 28.36
N THR A 45 12.52 15.04 27.74
CA THR A 45 12.35 14.12 26.61
C THR A 45 11.49 12.91 26.97
N HIS A 46 11.67 12.32 28.15
CA HIS A 46 10.86 11.18 28.60
C HIS A 46 9.40 11.58 28.85
N GLU A 47 9.14 12.73 29.49
CA GLU A 47 7.78 13.24 29.66
C GLU A 47 7.10 13.54 28.32
N LEU A 48 7.85 14.01 27.32
CA LEU A 48 7.36 14.22 25.97
C LEU A 48 6.96 12.90 25.29
N VAL A 49 7.77 11.84 25.43
CA VAL A 49 7.45 10.49 24.94
C VAL A 49 6.17 9.96 25.59
N GLN A 50 6.01 10.12 26.91
CA GLN A 50 4.78 9.73 27.61
C GLN A 50 3.57 10.53 27.12
N ALA A 51 3.71 11.84 26.95
CA ALA A 51 2.64 12.70 26.44
C ALA A 51 2.20 12.27 25.03
N VAL A 52 3.16 11.95 24.16
CA VAL A 52 2.95 11.39 22.82
C VAL A 52 2.22 10.04 22.88
N TYR A 53 2.63 9.16 23.80
CA TYR A 53 1.97 7.88 24.03
C TYR A 53 0.48 8.05 24.38
N TYR A 54 0.15 8.92 25.34
CA TYR A 54 -1.24 9.17 25.72
C TYR A 54 -2.05 9.75 24.57
N ALA A 55 -1.50 10.74 23.86
CA ALA A 55 -2.17 11.34 22.69
C ALA A 55 -2.48 10.29 21.60
N SER A 56 -1.60 9.30 21.41
CA SER A 56 -1.80 8.24 20.41
C SER A 56 -3.04 7.37 20.63
N HIS A 57 -3.58 7.34 21.85
CA HIS A 57 -4.79 6.62 22.17
C HIS A 57 -6.04 7.27 21.55
N LEU A 58 -5.99 8.56 21.22
CA LEU A 58 -7.03 9.22 20.42
C LEU A 58 -6.99 8.83 18.93
N LYS A 59 -6.01 8.02 18.49
CA LYS A 59 -5.82 7.57 17.11
C LYS A 59 -5.73 8.75 16.12
N ALA A 60 -6.05 8.54 14.84
CA ALA A 60 -5.98 9.56 13.79
C ALA A 60 -7.04 10.69 13.87
N GLY A 61 -7.50 11.05 15.07
CA GLY A 61 -8.39 12.19 15.29
C GLY A 61 -7.66 13.54 15.11
N LEU A 62 -8.41 14.59 14.77
CA LEU A 62 -7.86 15.94 14.53
C LEU A 62 -7.00 16.45 15.71
N VAL A 63 -7.49 16.24 16.94
CA VAL A 63 -6.79 16.65 18.18
C VAL A 63 -5.46 15.93 18.33
N ALA A 64 -5.45 14.60 18.17
CA ALA A 64 -4.25 13.79 18.25
C ALA A 64 -3.22 14.22 17.19
N LYS A 65 -3.67 14.39 15.95
CA LYS A 65 -2.80 14.79 14.85
C LYS A 65 -2.14 16.15 15.12
N LYS A 66 -2.92 17.14 15.57
CA LYS A 66 -2.40 18.46 15.94
C LYS A 66 -1.38 18.38 17.08
N PHE A 67 -1.72 17.64 18.15
CA PHE A 67 -0.85 17.45 19.29
C PHE A 67 0.49 16.81 18.88
N MET A 68 0.43 15.73 18.10
CA MET A 68 1.59 14.98 17.65
C MET A 68 2.50 15.80 16.74
N LEU A 69 1.92 16.65 15.88
CA LEU A 69 2.70 17.60 15.08
C LEU A 69 3.43 18.62 15.95
N VAL A 70 2.82 19.14 17.01
CA VAL A 70 3.52 20.05 17.94
C VAL A 70 4.65 19.31 18.68
N ALA A 71 4.38 18.09 19.14
CA ALA A 71 5.35 17.28 19.88
C ALA A 71 6.56 16.88 19.03
N ILE A 72 6.35 16.46 17.77
CA ILE A 72 7.44 15.95 16.93
C ILE A 72 8.49 17.04 16.62
N TYR A 73 8.10 18.31 16.56
CA TYR A 73 9.04 19.42 16.34
C TYR A 73 10.01 19.62 17.51
N GLN A 74 9.67 19.18 18.72
CA GLN A 74 10.53 19.30 19.90
C GLN A 74 11.62 18.22 19.95
N PHE A 75 11.47 17.12 19.20
CA PHE A 75 12.55 16.13 19.10
C PHE A 75 13.65 16.62 18.15
N ASN A 76 14.89 16.38 18.59
CA ASN A 76 16.12 16.53 17.82
C ASN A 76 17.01 15.31 18.11
N VAL A 77 18.10 15.15 17.35
CA VAL A 77 18.97 13.97 17.46
C VAL A 77 19.58 13.84 18.86
N GLU A 78 20.01 14.93 19.49
CA GLU A 78 20.62 14.89 20.83
C GLU A 78 19.63 14.41 21.90
N ASN A 79 18.39 14.91 21.86
CA ASN A 79 17.34 14.47 22.78
C ASN A 79 16.96 12.99 22.53
N LEU A 80 16.99 12.52 21.28
CA LEU A 80 16.69 11.12 20.97
C LEU A 80 17.79 10.15 21.41
N LYS A 81 19.06 10.58 21.44
CA LYS A 81 20.18 9.76 21.93
C LYS A 81 20.04 9.35 23.40
N THR A 82 19.29 10.12 24.20
CA THR A 82 19.07 9.83 25.62
C THR A 82 17.98 8.77 25.86
N LEU A 83 17.27 8.36 24.80
CA LEU A 83 16.11 7.47 24.92
C LEU A 83 16.51 6.00 24.79
N SER A 84 15.85 5.15 25.57
CA SER A 84 15.96 3.69 25.45
C SER A 84 15.28 3.18 24.17
N ASN A 85 15.58 1.93 23.77
CA ASN A 85 14.86 1.29 22.65
C ASN A 85 13.36 1.21 22.91
N SER A 86 12.94 1.00 24.17
CA SER A 86 11.53 0.98 24.56
C SER A 86 10.87 2.36 24.37
N ASP A 87 11.53 3.44 24.79
CA ASP A 87 11.03 4.81 24.58
C ASP A 87 10.92 5.16 23.08
N LEU A 88 11.93 4.79 22.29
CA LEU A 88 11.92 4.97 20.84
C LEU A 88 10.81 4.14 20.18
N GLY A 89 10.60 2.91 20.63
CA GLY A 89 9.49 2.05 20.21
C GLY A 89 8.13 2.70 20.51
N VAL A 90 7.96 3.25 21.72
CA VAL A 90 6.76 3.99 22.13
C VAL A 90 6.52 5.21 21.26
N LEU A 91 7.55 6.01 20.97
CA LEU A 91 7.46 7.15 20.06
C LEU A 91 7.02 6.70 18.65
N CYS A 92 7.70 5.70 18.09
CA CYS A 92 7.46 5.16 16.76
C CYS A 92 6.03 4.63 16.58
N VAL A 93 5.55 3.81 17.53
CA VAL A 93 4.19 3.26 17.45
C VAL A 93 3.13 4.34 17.66
N SER A 94 3.42 5.36 18.47
CA SER A 94 2.50 6.47 18.74
C SER A 94 2.29 7.35 17.51
N LEU A 95 3.37 7.63 16.78
CA LEU A 95 3.33 8.32 15.48
C LEU A 95 2.48 7.56 14.47
N PHE A 96 2.71 6.25 14.35
CA PHE A 96 1.94 5.38 13.47
C PHE A 96 0.43 5.35 13.83
N ARG A 97 0.09 5.19 15.12
CA ARG A 97 -1.32 5.15 15.58
C ARG A 97 -2.08 6.44 15.32
N SER A 98 -1.37 7.56 15.35
CA SER A 98 -1.91 8.91 15.10
C SER A 98 -1.87 9.31 13.62
N SER A 99 -1.35 8.46 12.74
CA SER A 99 -1.13 8.77 11.32
C SER A 99 -0.30 10.05 11.10
N VAL A 100 0.77 10.22 11.89
CA VAL A 100 1.71 11.34 11.78
C VAL A 100 3.05 10.82 11.29
N ALA A 101 3.50 11.34 10.16
CA ALA A 101 4.80 11.05 9.57
C ALA A 101 5.89 11.88 10.24
N VAL A 102 7.11 11.31 10.32
CA VAL A 102 8.31 12.07 10.61
C VAL A 102 8.79 12.72 9.31
N GLU A 103 8.82 14.05 9.25
CA GLU A 103 9.28 14.76 8.04
C GLU A 103 10.77 15.13 8.09
N LYS A 104 11.35 15.23 9.30
CA LYS A 104 12.77 15.55 9.48
C LYS A 104 13.63 14.33 9.12
N LEU A 105 14.32 14.39 7.98
CA LEU A 105 15.20 13.31 7.49
C LEU A 105 16.27 12.91 8.52
N THR A 106 16.85 13.87 9.23
CA THR A 106 17.88 13.61 10.26
C THR A 106 17.36 12.74 11.41
N ILE A 107 16.09 12.88 11.80
CA ILE A 107 15.46 12.01 12.80
C ILE A 107 15.27 10.60 12.23
N LEU A 108 14.81 10.49 10.98
CA LEU A 108 14.63 9.19 10.33
C LEU A 108 15.95 8.44 10.18
N GLN A 109 17.02 9.13 9.77
CA GLN A 109 18.37 8.58 9.68
C GLN A 109 18.89 8.13 11.05
N PHE A 110 18.64 8.90 12.12
CA PHE A 110 18.98 8.47 13.49
C PHE A 110 18.22 7.20 13.88
N LEU A 111 16.90 7.16 13.68
CA LEU A 111 16.07 5.98 14.00
C LEU A 111 16.50 4.76 13.19
N ALA A 112 16.82 4.94 11.91
CA ALA A 112 17.35 3.88 11.05
C ALA A 112 18.71 3.38 11.55
N GLY A 113 19.64 4.27 11.88
CA GLY A 113 20.94 3.91 12.44
C GLY A 113 20.79 3.10 13.74
N ARG A 114 19.94 3.56 14.67
CA ARG A 114 19.64 2.85 15.91
C ARG A 114 19.01 1.48 15.64
N PHE A 115 18.06 1.41 14.72
CA PHE A 115 17.42 0.16 14.32
C PHE A 115 18.43 -0.84 13.73
N LYS A 116 19.36 -0.38 12.87
CA LYS A 116 20.39 -1.25 12.29
C LYS A 116 21.36 -1.80 13.34
N GLN A 117 21.75 -0.97 14.31
CA GLN A 117 22.64 -1.37 15.40
C GLN A 117 22.03 -2.47 16.28
N GLU A 118 20.73 -2.39 16.53
CA GLU A 118 20.04 -3.24 17.52
C GLU A 118 19.23 -4.38 16.86
N ILE A 119 19.25 -4.50 15.53
CA ILE A 119 18.32 -5.34 14.76
C ILE A 119 18.25 -6.79 15.23
N ASP A 120 19.38 -7.38 15.64
CA ASP A 120 19.43 -8.80 16.03
C ASP A 120 18.74 -9.04 17.38
N SER A 121 18.95 -8.14 18.36
CA SER A 121 18.20 -8.13 19.63
C SER A 121 16.72 -7.78 19.39
N LEU A 122 16.43 -6.81 18.52
CA LEU A 122 15.06 -6.44 18.16
C LEU A 122 14.28 -7.62 17.53
N ILE A 123 14.94 -8.47 16.73
CA ILE A 123 14.32 -9.66 16.14
C ILE A 123 14.05 -10.75 17.19
N THR A 124 15.00 -10.98 18.08
CA THR A 124 15.01 -12.17 18.96
C THR A 124 14.40 -11.90 20.34
N GLU A 125 14.61 -10.71 20.90
CA GLU A 125 14.25 -10.35 22.26
C GLU A 125 13.10 -9.33 22.29
N GLU A 126 13.07 -8.37 21.36
CA GLU A 126 12.13 -7.23 21.38
C GLU A 126 11.28 -7.05 20.11
N PRO A 127 10.56 -8.09 19.60
CA PRO A 127 9.84 -8.02 18.33
C PRO A 127 8.73 -6.95 18.28
N ALA A 128 8.17 -6.59 19.44
CA ALA A 128 7.19 -5.51 19.57
C ALA A 128 7.81 -4.11 19.28
N ILE A 129 9.08 -3.92 19.65
CA ILE A 129 9.83 -2.69 19.36
C ILE A 129 10.27 -2.70 17.91
N PHE A 130 10.75 -3.84 17.39
CA PHE A 130 11.06 -4.03 15.97
C PHE A 130 9.90 -3.54 15.07
N VAL A 131 8.69 -4.07 15.29
CA VAL A 131 7.54 -3.71 14.47
C VAL A 131 7.14 -2.25 14.63
N SER A 132 7.46 -1.62 15.77
CA SER A 132 7.19 -0.20 16.00
C SER A 132 8.07 0.69 15.13
N PHE A 133 9.37 0.40 15.01
CA PHE A 133 10.27 1.06 14.05
C PHE A 133 9.77 0.90 12.61
N ILE A 134 9.47 -0.33 12.19
CA ILE A 134 8.94 -0.62 10.83
C ILE A 134 7.67 0.19 10.55
N LYS A 135 6.75 0.28 11.51
CA LYS A 135 5.54 1.10 11.41
C LYS A 135 5.85 2.58 11.23
N CYS A 136 6.85 3.11 11.95
CA CYS A 136 7.28 4.50 11.84
C CYS A 136 7.89 4.80 10.47
N PHE A 137 8.79 3.94 9.96
CA PHE A 137 9.36 4.09 8.62
C PHE A 137 8.28 4.07 7.54
N ARG A 138 7.31 3.15 7.66
CA ARG A 138 6.16 3.06 6.74
C ARG A 138 5.32 4.32 6.68
N ILE A 139 4.86 4.84 7.84
CA ILE A 139 4.00 6.05 7.83
C ILE A 139 4.75 7.28 7.34
N SER A 140 6.07 7.31 7.59
CA SER A 140 6.96 8.39 7.16
C SER A 140 7.48 8.23 5.73
N LYS A 141 7.13 7.12 5.05
CA LYS A 141 7.63 6.76 3.71
C LYS A 141 9.17 6.78 3.60
N TYR A 142 9.84 6.39 4.68
CA TYR A 142 11.29 6.24 4.68
C TYR A 142 11.63 4.88 4.07
N TYR A 143 11.96 4.86 2.77
CA TYR A 143 12.21 3.66 1.96
C TYR A 143 13.61 3.69 1.36
N GLU A 144 14.60 4.08 2.16
CA GLU A 144 15.98 4.14 1.70
C GLU A 144 16.51 2.73 1.43
N ASP A 145 17.16 2.57 0.27
CA ASP A 145 17.71 1.30 -0.19
C ASP A 145 18.73 0.73 0.81
N ASP A 146 19.48 1.59 1.50
CA ASP A 146 20.48 1.19 2.50
C ASP A 146 19.86 0.47 3.71
N LEU A 147 18.64 0.84 4.11
CA LEU A 147 17.92 0.22 5.22
C LEU A 147 17.19 -1.03 4.75
N ILE A 148 16.53 -0.96 3.61
CA ILE A 148 15.80 -2.10 3.04
C ILE A 148 16.75 -3.25 2.74
N ASN A 149 17.87 -2.97 2.06
CA ASN A 149 18.89 -3.98 1.76
C ASN A 149 19.56 -4.51 3.03
N PHE A 150 19.76 -3.69 4.06
CA PHE A 150 20.28 -4.16 5.33
C PHE A 150 19.32 -5.10 6.06
N ILE A 151 18.01 -4.85 5.99
CA ILE A 151 17.03 -5.80 6.56
C ILE A 151 16.99 -7.07 5.71
N ALA A 152 16.98 -6.96 4.38
CA ALA A 152 16.93 -8.10 3.48
C ALA A 152 18.22 -8.94 3.49
N SER A 153 19.36 -8.37 3.88
CA SER A 153 20.62 -9.11 4.05
C SER A 153 20.65 -9.94 5.34
N LYS A 154 19.70 -9.74 6.25
CA LYS A 154 19.49 -10.67 7.36
C LYS A 154 18.98 -11.98 6.80
N ASP A 155 19.61 -13.06 7.24
CA ASP A 155 19.23 -14.41 6.82
C ASP A 155 17.73 -14.64 7.02
N LEU A 156 17.11 -15.31 6.04
CA LEU A 156 15.66 -15.53 6.04
C LEU A 156 15.22 -16.23 7.33
N THR A 157 16.00 -17.21 7.83
CA THR A 157 15.65 -17.92 9.07
C THR A 157 15.66 -16.99 10.29
N SER A 158 16.50 -15.95 10.29
CA SER A 158 16.50 -14.93 11.34
C SER A 158 15.22 -14.11 11.31
N LEU A 159 14.84 -13.60 10.14
CA LEU A 159 13.60 -12.82 9.98
C LEU A 159 12.35 -13.65 10.28
N LEU A 160 12.38 -14.97 10.05
CA LEU A 160 11.28 -15.88 10.36
C LEU A 160 11.07 -16.12 11.86
N LYS A 161 12.02 -15.74 12.73
CA LYS A 161 11.83 -15.77 14.21
C LYS A 161 10.82 -14.74 14.71
N LEU A 162 10.57 -13.68 13.93
CA LEU A 162 9.56 -12.68 14.25
C LEU A 162 8.17 -13.31 14.30
N ASP A 163 7.29 -12.81 15.18
CA ASP A 163 5.89 -13.21 15.16
C ASP A 163 5.21 -12.82 13.82
N ILE A 164 4.09 -13.46 13.50
CA ILE A 164 3.40 -13.23 12.22
C ILE A 164 2.94 -11.77 12.04
N VAL A 165 2.65 -11.05 13.12
CA VAL A 165 2.21 -9.65 13.07
C VAL A 165 3.39 -8.76 12.67
N ALA A 166 4.56 -8.96 13.28
CA ALA A 166 5.80 -8.29 12.91
C ALA A 166 6.16 -8.61 11.45
N ARG A 167 6.08 -9.89 11.06
CA ARG A 167 6.42 -10.30 9.69
C ARG A 167 5.50 -9.74 8.62
N THR A 168 4.18 -9.73 8.85
CA THR A 168 3.24 -9.10 7.91
C THR A 168 3.49 -7.59 7.81
N HIS A 169 3.81 -6.92 8.92
CA HIS A 169 4.15 -5.51 8.90
C HIS A 169 5.45 -5.19 8.15
N LEU A 170 6.46 -6.06 8.24
CA LEU A 170 7.71 -6.01 7.47
C LEU A 170 7.47 -6.32 5.99
N GLY A 171 6.63 -7.32 5.67
CA GLY A 171 6.21 -7.62 4.30
C GLY A 171 5.55 -6.41 3.63
N VAL A 172 4.71 -5.68 4.37
CA VAL A 172 4.11 -4.43 3.88
C VAL A 172 5.16 -3.33 3.68
N TYR A 173 6.23 -3.31 4.48
CA TYR A 173 7.31 -2.34 4.30
C TYR A 173 8.07 -2.60 2.99
N PHE A 174 8.46 -3.86 2.72
CA PHE A 174 9.06 -4.26 1.45
C PHE A 174 8.15 -3.98 0.25
N SER A 175 6.87 -4.32 0.36
CA SER A 175 5.89 -4.05 -0.71
C SER A 175 5.70 -2.55 -0.94
N ALA A 176 5.67 -1.73 0.11
CA ALA A 176 5.50 -0.29 -0.02
C ALA A 176 6.72 0.41 -0.65
N SER A 177 7.93 -0.11 -0.39
CA SER A 177 9.15 0.30 -1.09
C SER A 177 9.33 -0.36 -2.46
N LYS A 178 8.44 -1.29 -2.81
CA LYS A 178 8.50 -2.11 -4.03
C LYS A 178 9.83 -2.85 -4.19
N TYR A 179 10.37 -3.42 -3.12
CA TYR A 179 11.71 -4.04 -3.13
C TYR A 179 11.90 -5.06 -4.27
N GLY A 180 12.97 -4.95 -5.04
CA GLY A 180 13.15 -5.65 -6.33
C GLY A 180 13.63 -7.10 -6.29
N ASN A 181 14.11 -7.60 -5.16
CA ASN A 181 14.55 -9.00 -5.04
C ASN A 181 13.34 -9.94 -4.89
N THR A 182 12.75 -10.37 -6.00
CA THR A 182 11.54 -11.19 -5.99
C THR A 182 11.75 -12.61 -5.52
N GLU A 183 12.96 -13.16 -5.63
CA GLU A 183 13.28 -14.48 -5.07
C GLU A 183 13.16 -14.46 -3.54
N PHE A 184 13.83 -13.50 -2.89
CA PHE A 184 13.73 -13.28 -1.45
C PHE A 184 12.28 -13.03 -1.02
N ILE A 185 11.57 -12.15 -1.74
CA ILE A 185 10.18 -11.81 -1.43
C ILE A 185 9.24 -13.00 -1.56
N ASN A 186 9.42 -13.84 -2.59
CA ASN A 186 8.64 -15.05 -2.77
C ASN A 186 8.83 -16.02 -1.59
N ALA A 187 10.08 -16.22 -1.16
CA ALA A 187 10.39 -17.06 -0.01
C ALA A 187 9.80 -16.48 1.29
N TYR A 188 10.00 -15.18 1.52
CA TYR A 188 9.54 -14.49 2.73
C TYR A 188 8.01 -14.43 2.86
N LEU A 189 7.31 -13.92 1.83
CA LEU A 189 5.85 -13.85 1.84
C LEU A 189 5.22 -15.24 1.74
N GLY A 190 5.87 -16.17 1.02
CA GLY A 190 5.46 -17.57 0.98
C GLY A 190 5.44 -18.21 2.38
N SER A 191 6.47 -17.98 3.18
CA SER A 191 6.53 -18.45 4.57
C SER A 191 5.46 -17.77 5.45
N CYS A 192 5.16 -16.49 5.20
CA CYS A 192 4.08 -15.80 5.91
C CYS A 192 2.69 -16.39 5.60
N ILE A 193 2.46 -16.85 4.35
CA ILE A 193 1.22 -17.55 3.97
C ILE A 193 1.11 -18.88 4.72
N GLU A 194 2.20 -19.65 4.80
CA GLU A 194 2.23 -20.95 5.49
C GLU A 194 1.97 -20.83 6.99
N ASP A 195 2.55 -19.83 7.64
CA ASP A 195 2.31 -19.60 9.07
C ASP A 195 0.91 -19.08 9.37
N MET A 196 0.36 -18.25 8.47
CA MET A 196 -1.03 -17.83 8.55
C MET A 196 -1.98 -19.03 8.37
N ASN A 197 -1.70 -19.92 7.42
CA ASN A 197 -2.44 -21.17 7.23
C ASN A 197 -2.39 -22.04 8.49
N SER A 198 -1.20 -22.25 9.05
CA SER A 198 -1.01 -23.06 10.25
C SER A 198 -1.85 -22.53 11.42
N LYS A 199 -1.86 -21.21 11.64
CA LYS A 199 -2.74 -20.57 12.64
C LYS A 199 -4.22 -20.87 12.40
N ILE A 200 -4.69 -20.71 11.17
CA ILE A 200 -6.10 -20.96 10.81
C ILE A 200 -6.47 -22.43 11.01
N ILE A 201 -5.62 -23.37 10.57
CA ILE A 201 -5.82 -24.82 10.72
C ILE A 201 -5.89 -25.21 12.20
N ASN A 202 -5.04 -24.61 13.03
CA ASN A 202 -5.02 -24.82 14.48
C ASN A 202 -6.20 -24.16 15.21
N GLY A 203 -7.17 -23.60 14.50
CA GLY A 203 -8.38 -22.99 15.06
C GLY A 203 -8.15 -21.60 15.65
N GLU A 204 -7.00 -20.97 15.44
CA GLU A 204 -6.80 -19.57 15.79
C GLU A 204 -7.61 -18.67 14.84
N THR A 205 -7.99 -17.48 15.31
CA THR A 205 -8.69 -16.47 14.50
C THR A 205 -7.77 -15.29 14.21
N PRO A 206 -6.98 -15.31 13.11
CA PRO A 206 -6.15 -14.18 12.76
C PRO A 206 -6.98 -12.91 12.54
N ARG A 207 -6.38 -11.76 12.85
CA ARG A 207 -7.05 -10.48 12.61
C ARG A 207 -7.13 -10.24 11.10
N LEU A 208 -8.32 -9.87 10.62
CA LEU A 208 -8.53 -9.54 9.19
C LEU A 208 -7.58 -8.46 8.67
N LYS A 209 -7.15 -7.53 9.53
CA LYS A 209 -6.16 -6.50 9.17
C LYS A 209 -4.80 -7.10 8.79
N ASP A 210 -4.37 -8.16 9.46
CA ASP A 210 -3.07 -8.78 9.22
C ASP A 210 -3.13 -9.63 7.94
N ILE A 211 -4.29 -10.27 7.67
CA ILE A 211 -4.59 -10.92 6.39
C ILE A 211 -4.65 -9.90 5.24
N ASP A 212 -5.32 -8.75 5.43
CA ASP A 212 -5.39 -7.67 4.44
C ASP A 212 -3.98 -7.16 4.08
N ASN A 213 -3.13 -6.95 5.09
CA ASN A 213 -1.72 -6.59 4.89
C ASN A 213 -0.96 -7.65 4.08
N LEU A 214 -1.10 -8.94 4.42
CA LEU A 214 -0.43 -10.04 3.72
C LEU A 214 -0.88 -10.14 2.25
N LEU A 215 -2.20 -10.13 2.00
CA LEU A 215 -2.75 -10.21 0.65
C LEU A 215 -2.41 -8.98 -0.18
N TRP A 216 -2.46 -7.78 0.43
CA TRP A 216 -2.01 -6.57 -0.24
C TRP A 216 -0.55 -6.69 -0.65
N SER A 217 0.33 -7.15 0.25
CA SER A 217 1.73 -7.40 -0.06
C SER A 217 1.93 -8.38 -1.21
N CYS A 218 1.21 -9.51 -1.19
CA CYS A 218 1.25 -10.47 -2.30
C CYS A 218 0.77 -9.83 -3.61
N SER A 219 -0.29 -9.01 -3.57
CA SER A 219 -0.83 -8.33 -4.77
C SER A 219 0.09 -7.27 -5.35
N VAL A 220 1.02 -6.71 -4.57
CA VAL A 220 2.04 -5.76 -5.06
C VAL A 220 3.08 -6.45 -5.93
N TYR A 221 3.38 -7.72 -5.64
CA TYR A 221 4.35 -8.51 -6.40
C TYR A 221 3.68 -9.36 -7.48
N ASN A 222 2.53 -9.95 -7.17
CA ASN A 222 1.68 -10.74 -8.06
C ASN A 222 2.45 -11.81 -8.86
N THR A 223 3.37 -12.52 -8.21
CA THR A 223 4.16 -13.59 -8.81
C THR A 223 3.35 -14.88 -8.87
N GLU A 224 3.64 -15.75 -9.85
CA GLU A 224 2.93 -17.04 -9.94
C GLU A 224 3.20 -17.94 -8.73
N HIS A 225 4.39 -17.83 -8.11
CA HIS A 225 4.72 -18.55 -6.88
C HIS A 225 3.77 -18.19 -5.73
N LEU A 226 3.62 -16.89 -5.44
CA LEU A 226 2.74 -16.43 -4.35
C LEU A 226 1.27 -16.72 -4.67
N ASN A 227 0.86 -16.51 -5.92
CA ASN A 227 -0.50 -16.79 -6.38
C ASN A 227 -0.84 -18.28 -6.20
N SER A 228 0.06 -19.18 -6.57
CA SER A 228 -0.13 -20.62 -6.41
C SER A 228 -0.28 -21.02 -4.94
N LYS A 229 0.56 -20.48 -4.04
CA LYS A 229 0.43 -20.71 -2.60
C LYS A 229 -0.90 -20.20 -2.05
N LEU A 230 -1.33 -19.01 -2.46
CA LEU A 230 -2.62 -18.45 -2.05
C LEU A 230 -3.80 -19.31 -2.54
N ARG A 231 -3.77 -19.82 -3.79
CA ARG A 231 -4.84 -20.63 -4.39
C ARG A 231 -5.18 -21.89 -3.58
N VAL A 232 -4.20 -22.47 -2.87
CA VAL A 232 -4.38 -23.67 -2.03
C VAL A 232 -4.38 -23.35 -0.53
N SER A 233 -4.40 -22.07 -0.16
CA SER A 233 -4.31 -21.63 1.23
C SER A 233 -5.65 -21.64 1.98
N GLU A 234 -5.60 -21.91 3.29
CA GLU A 234 -6.75 -21.78 4.19
C GLU A 234 -7.16 -20.31 4.41
N VAL A 235 -6.28 -19.35 4.07
CA VAL A 235 -6.61 -17.92 4.08
C VAL A 235 -7.85 -17.62 3.24
N GLN A 236 -8.02 -18.26 2.07
CA GLN A 236 -9.21 -18.05 1.24
C GLN A 236 -10.49 -18.53 1.93
N LYS A 237 -10.45 -19.71 2.53
CA LYS A 237 -11.57 -20.29 3.27
C LYS A 237 -11.96 -19.41 4.47
N TYR A 238 -10.96 -18.98 5.23
CA TYR A 238 -11.17 -18.06 6.35
C TYR A 238 -11.84 -16.74 5.92
N ILE A 239 -11.42 -16.18 4.78
CA ILE A 239 -12.07 -14.98 4.22
C ILE A 239 -13.52 -15.26 3.83
N LYS A 240 -13.78 -16.37 3.13
CA LYS A 240 -15.13 -16.80 2.76
C LYS A 240 -16.06 -16.90 3.97
N ASP A 241 -15.57 -17.45 5.08
CA ASP A 241 -16.35 -17.60 6.31
C ASP A 241 -16.55 -16.24 7.02
N SER A 242 -15.54 -15.37 6.98
CA SER A 242 -15.61 -14.02 7.59
C SER A 242 -16.59 -13.06 6.91
N LEU A 243 -16.84 -13.24 5.60
CA LEU A 243 -17.72 -12.37 4.81
C LEU A 243 -19.19 -12.45 5.22
N GLY A 244 -19.61 -13.51 5.93
CA GLY A 244 -20.97 -13.67 6.44
C GLY A 244 -21.24 -13.03 7.81
N LEU A 245 -20.19 -12.73 8.58
CA LEU A 245 -20.31 -12.45 10.01
C LEU A 245 -20.33 -10.95 10.37
N ILE A 246 -19.83 -10.08 9.49
CA ILE A 246 -19.49 -8.70 9.88
C ILE A 246 -20.02 -7.68 8.86
N LYS A 247 -21.29 -7.29 8.95
CA LYS A 247 -21.86 -6.16 8.17
C LYS A 247 -21.17 -4.80 8.45
N LYS A 248 -20.38 -4.67 9.53
CA LYS A 248 -19.78 -3.41 10.00
C LYS A 248 -18.39 -3.09 9.44
N ASP A 249 -17.72 -4.02 8.74
CA ASP A 249 -16.35 -3.80 8.24
C ASP A 249 -16.26 -3.90 6.71
N SER A 250 -17.19 -3.21 6.03
CA SER A 250 -17.34 -3.40 4.60
C SER A 250 -16.14 -2.97 3.76
N ASN A 251 -15.34 -2.06 4.30
CA ASN A 251 -14.14 -1.56 3.64
C ASN A 251 -13.03 -2.62 3.61
N ALA A 252 -12.78 -3.33 4.72
CA ALA A 252 -11.76 -4.36 4.78
C ALA A 252 -12.12 -5.55 3.88
N GLN A 253 -13.40 -5.93 3.86
CA GLN A 253 -13.89 -7.06 3.06
C GLN A 253 -13.76 -6.82 1.55
N ILE A 254 -14.06 -5.60 1.06
CA ILE A 254 -13.80 -5.25 -0.34
C ILE A 254 -12.31 -5.30 -0.67
N SER A 255 -11.45 -4.84 0.23
CA SER A 255 -10.00 -4.94 0.04
C SER A 255 -9.52 -6.39 -0.09
N LEU A 256 -9.97 -7.27 0.80
CA LEU A 256 -9.63 -8.69 0.76
C LEU A 256 -10.04 -9.33 -0.59
N LEU A 257 -11.28 -9.10 -1.02
CA LEU A 257 -11.79 -9.59 -2.31
C LEU A 257 -10.97 -9.05 -3.49
N LEU A 258 -10.62 -7.76 -3.46
CA LEU A 258 -9.79 -7.14 -4.50
C LEU A 258 -8.39 -7.77 -4.56
N TRP A 259 -7.71 -7.94 -3.43
CA TRP A 259 -6.34 -8.48 -3.43
C TRP A 259 -6.31 -9.93 -3.91
N LEU A 260 -7.28 -10.74 -3.49
CA LEU A 260 -7.44 -12.11 -3.99
C LEU A 260 -7.71 -12.12 -5.51
N TRP A 261 -8.56 -11.21 -6.00
CA TRP A 261 -8.82 -11.06 -7.43
C TRP A 261 -7.56 -10.67 -8.22
N MET A 262 -6.75 -9.76 -7.69
CA MET A 262 -5.47 -9.38 -8.28
C MET A 262 -4.50 -10.57 -8.34
N CYS A 263 -4.42 -11.36 -7.27
CA CYS A 263 -3.59 -12.57 -7.17
C CYS A 263 -4.16 -13.79 -7.92
N SER A 264 -5.16 -13.59 -8.79
CA SER A 264 -5.82 -14.67 -9.56
C SER A 264 -6.42 -15.78 -8.68
N CYS A 265 -6.84 -15.45 -7.46
CA CYS A 265 -7.54 -16.31 -6.51
C CYS A 265 -9.01 -15.87 -6.43
N ARG A 266 -9.78 -16.07 -7.50
CA ARG A 266 -11.10 -15.47 -7.64
C ARG A 266 -12.15 -16.20 -6.79
N LEU A 267 -12.75 -15.48 -5.85
CA LEU A 267 -13.87 -15.95 -5.03
C LEU A 267 -15.21 -15.44 -5.61
N GLU A 268 -15.56 -15.90 -6.80
CA GLU A 268 -16.73 -15.38 -7.53
C GLU A 268 -18.05 -15.50 -6.74
N PRO A 269 -18.40 -16.65 -6.12
CA PRO A 269 -19.63 -16.76 -5.32
C PRO A 269 -19.67 -15.76 -4.17
N GLU A 270 -18.53 -15.54 -3.52
CA GLU A 270 -18.39 -14.62 -2.40
C GLU A 270 -18.48 -13.16 -2.85
N VAL A 271 -17.95 -12.82 -4.04
CA VAL A 271 -18.13 -11.50 -4.65
C VAL A 271 -19.61 -11.24 -4.91
N VAL A 272 -20.35 -12.19 -5.49
CA VAL A 272 -21.81 -12.04 -5.73
C VAL A 272 -22.57 -11.87 -4.42
N ARG A 273 -22.24 -12.67 -3.41
CA ARG A 273 -22.91 -12.62 -2.10
C ARG A 273 -22.66 -11.30 -1.37
N TYR A 274 -21.45 -10.75 -1.49
CA TYR A 274 -20.99 -9.63 -0.68
C TYR A 274 -21.19 -8.27 -1.36
N VAL A 275 -20.95 -8.18 -2.67
CA VAL A 275 -21.03 -6.93 -3.44
C VAL A 275 -22.49 -6.71 -3.88
N THR A 276 -23.33 -6.31 -2.92
CA THR A 276 -24.75 -5.99 -3.14
C THR A 276 -24.97 -4.50 -3.43
N PRO A 277 -26.16 -4.07 -3.90
CA PRO A 277 -26.49 -2.66 -4.06
C PRO A 277 -26.33 -1.85 -2.76
N GLU A 278 -26.70 -2.42 -1.60
CA GLU A 278 -26.60 -1.78 -0.29
C GLU A 278 -25.14 -1.59 0.13
N CYS A 279 -24.30 -2.63 -0.04
CA CYS A 279 -22.87 -2.56 0.27
C CYS A 279 -22.17 -1.53 -0.63
N THR A 280 -22.50 -1.55 -1.92
CA THR A 280 -21.99 -0.60 -2.92
C THR A 280 -22.36 0.82 -2.53
N LYS A 281 -23.65 1.09 -2.27
CA LYS A 281 -24.15 2.40 -1.85
C LYS A 281 -23.43 2.90 -0.60
N TYR A 282 -23.34 2.06 0.44
CA TYR A 282 -22.66 2.39 1.69
C TYR A 282 -21.21 2.85 1.49
N ILE A 283 -20.45 2.14 0.66
CA ILE A 283 -19.05 2.49 0.38
C ILE A 283 -18.95 3.74 -0.48
N THR A 284 -19.80 3.88 -1.51
CA THR A 284 -19.81 5.06 -2.39
C THR A 284 -20.20 6.34 -1.66
N GLU A 285 -21.11 6.29 -0.70
CA GLU A 285 -21.52 7.45 0.11
C GLU A 285 -20.55 7.75 1.25
N SER A 286 -19.63 6.82 1.56
CA SER A 286 -18.61 7.04 2.59
C SER A 286 -17.61 8.12 2.16
N LYS A 287 -17.05 8.90 3.11
CA LYS A 287 -15.93 9.82 2.84
C LYS A 287 -14.57 9.10 2.71
N ASN A 288 -14.56 7.76 2.61
CA ASN A 288 -13.34 6.97 2.58
C ASN A 288 -12.91 6.68 1.13
N PHE A 289 -12.09 7.58 0.57
CA PHE A 289 -11.57 7.46 -0.79
C PHE A 289 -10.87 6.11 -1.05
N LYS A 290 -10.11 5.58 -0.09
CA LYS A 290 -9.41 4.29 -0.26
C LYS A 290 -10.41 3.15 -0.50
N ALA A 291 -11.49 3.12 0.28
CA ALA A 291 -12.51 2.09 0.14
C ALA A 291 -13.26 2.21 -1.20
N GLN A 292 -13.61 3.44 -1.60
CA GLN A 292 -14.22 3.71 -2.90
C GLN A 292 -13.33 3.26 -4.06
N SER A 293 -12.05 3.64 -4.06
CA SER A 293 -11.10 3.22 -5.10
C SER A 293 -10.96 1.70 -5.19
N ASN A 294 -10.88 1.01 -4.04
CA ASN A 294 -10.77 -0.44 -4.02
C ASN A 294 -12.04 -1.12 -4.56
N LEU A 295 -13.22 -0.64 -4.16
CA LEU A 295 -14.49 -1.13 -4.70
C LEU A 295 -14.54 -0.94 -6.21
N PHE A 296 -14.25 0.27 -6.71
CA PHE A 296 -14.35 0.54 -8.14
C PHE A 296 -13.31 -0.22 -8.96
N LEU A 297 -12.12 -0.49 -8.42
CA LEU A 297 -11.16 -1.36 -9.07
C LEU A 297 -11.66 -2.80 -9.11
N LEU A 298 -12.21 -3.33 -8.02
CA LEU A 298 -12.81 -4.67 -7.99
C LEU A 298 -13.94 -4.79 -9.03
N LEU A 299 -14.85 -3.82 -9.09
CA LEU A 299 -15.94 -3.80 -10.06
C LEU A 299 -15.43 -3.79 -11.52
N THR A 300 -14.35 -3.05 -11.80
CA THR A 300 -13.71 -3.08 -13.13
C THR A 300 -13.10 -4.45 -13.41
N CYS A 301 -12.41 -5.05 -12.45
CA CYS A 301 -11.82 -6.38 -12.63
C CYS A 301 -12.91 -7.43 -12.89
N VAL A 302 -13.98 -7.44 -12.10
CA VAL A 302 -15.12 -8.37 -12.27
C VAL A 302 -15.79 -8.17 -13.62
N HIS A 303 -16.06 -6.93 -14.01
CA HIS A 303 -16.74 -6.62 -15.27
C HIS A 303 -15.97 -7.12 -16.51
N LEU A 304 -14.64 -7.02 -16.48
CA LEU A 304 -13.78 -7.40 -17.60
C LEU A 304 -13.41 -8.88 -17.58
N GLU A 305 -13.16 -9.45 -16.40
CA GLU A 305 -12.65 -10.83 -16.27
C GLU A 305 -13.74 -11.89 -16.13
N SER A 306 -14.93 -11.51 -15.60
CA SER A 306 -16.09 -12.38 -15.42
C SER A 306 -17.39 -11.64 -15.82
N PRO A 307 -17.59 -11.33 -17.12
CA PRO A 307 -18.76 -10.58 -17.58
C PRO A 307 -20.07 -11.26 -17.18
N GLY A 308 -21.02 -10.48 -16.65
CA GLY A 308 -22.32 -10.97 -16.20
C GLY A 308 -22.38 -11.47 -14.76
N LEU A 309 -21.25 -11.59 -14.05
CA LEU A 309 -21.22 -12.05 -12.66
C LEU A 309 -22.00 -11.12 -11.71
N LEU A 310 -21.91 -9.80 -11.92
CA LEU A 310 -22.63 -8.79 -11.14
C LEU A 310 -23.68 -8.07 -11.99
N ARG A 311 -24.79 -7.68 -11.35
CA ARG A 311 -25.88 -6.94 -12.00
C ARG A 311 -25.37 -5.60 -12.58
N PRO A 312 -25.84 -5.15 -13.76
CA PRO A 312 -25.38 -3.91 -14.40
C PRO A 312 -25.46 -2.66 -13.51
N GLN A 313 -26.50 -2.56 -12.67
CA GLN A 313 -26.67 -1.45 -11.71
C GLN A 313 -25.53 -1.34 -10.69
N ILE A 314 -24.92 -2.46 -10.30
CA ILE A 314 -23.80 -2.50 -9.36
C ILE A 314 -22.53 -2.03 -10.08
N ILE A 315 -22.31 -2.53 -11.30
CA ILE A 315 -21.19 -2.12 -12.16
C ILE A 315 -21.27 -0.63 -12.54
N GLY A 316 -22.49 -0.11 -12.71
CA GLY A 316 -22.78 1.29 -13.06
C GLY A 316 -22.51 2.30 -11.93
N SER A 317 -22.35 1.84 -10.68
CA SER A 317 -22.04 2.70 -9.52
C SER A 317 -20.62 3.28 -9.52
N ARG A 318 -19.76 2.83 -10.44
CA ARG A 318 -18.36 3.30 -10.56
C ARG A 318 -18.31 4.80 -10.84
N ASP A 319 -17.67 5.56 -9.96
CA ASP A 319 -17.39 6.97 -10.20
C ASP A 319 -16.09 7.16 -10.99
N LYS A 320 -16.21 7.58 -12.25
CA LYS A 320 -15.07 7.88 -13.12
C LYS A 320 -14.36 9.19 -12.74
N ARG A 321 -14.95 10.06 -11.91
CA ARG A 321 -14.35 11.34 -11.48
C ARG A 321 -13.13 11.17 -10.57
N LEU A 322 -12.88 9.96 -10.06
CA LEU A 322 -11.69 9.66 -9.27
C LEU A 322 -10.42 9.51 -10.11
N GLN A 323 -10.48 9.63 -11.44
CA GLN A 323 -9.29 9.57 -12.29
C GLN A 323 -8.34 10.76 -12.02
N PRO A 324 -7.01 10.53 -11.97
CA PRO A 324 -6.05 11.61 -11.88
C PRO A 324 -6.16 12.58 -13.06
N LYS A 325 -5.87 13.86 -12.82
CA LYS A 325 -5.68 14.83 -13.91
C LYS A 325 -4.43 14.45 -14.71
N PHE A 326 -4.47 14.65 -16.03
CA PHE A 326 -3.41 14.21 -16.95
C PHE A 326 -2.09 14.92 -16.69
N GLU A 327 -2.08 16.26 -16.68
CA GLU A 327 -0.84 17.04 -16.56
C GLU A 327 -0.08 16.76 -15.25
N PRO A 328 -0.74 16.74 -14.06
CA PRO A 328 -0.05 16.36 -12.83
C PRO A 328 0.47 14.93 -12.79
N TYR A 329 -0.14 14.01 -13.56
CA TYR A 329 0.33 12.63 -13.68
C TYR A 329 1.58 12.55 -14.54
N LEU A 330 1.57 13.17 -15.73
CA LEU A 330 2.71 13.22 -16.64
C LEU A 330 3.92 13.93 -16.02
N ASN A 331 3.70 14.99 -15.25
CA ASN A 331 4.79 15.69 -14.56
C ASN A 331 5.48 14.82 -13.49
N LYS A 332 4.84 13.75 -13.01
CA LYS A 332 5.45 12.77 -12.11
C LYS A 332 6.12 11.60 -12.84
N ARG A 333 5.95 11.51 -14.16
CA ARG A 333 6.51 10.47 -15.03
C ARG A 333 7.17 11.12 -16.25
N PRO A 334 8.32 11.81 -16.07
CA PRO A 334 8.95 12.59 -17.13
C PRO A 334 9.29 11.76 -18.36
N GLN A 335 9.78 10.52 -18.19
CA GLN A 335 10.05 9.61 -19.31
C GLN A 335 8.80 9.29 -20.14
N LEU A 336 7.63 9.16 -19.50
CA LEU A 336 6.35 8.96 -20.19
C LEU A 336 5.92 10.21 -20.95
N LYS A 337 6.16 11.39 -20.38
CA LYS A 337 5.90 12.68 -21.04
C LYS A 337 6.79 12.84 -22.29
N THR A 338 8.07 12.49 -22.18
CA THR A 338 9.01 12.49 -23.32
C THR A 338 8.56 11.50 -24.40
N LEU A 339 8.24 10.25 -24.03
CA LEU A 339 7.76 9.26 -24.99
C LEU A 339 6.50 9.74 -25.72
N LEU A 340 5.53 10.32 -25.02
CA LEU A 340 4.32 10.87 -25.63
C LEU A 340 4.65 11.94 -26.68
N SER A 341 5.55 12.87 -26.35
CA SER A 341 5.99 13.93 -27.27
C SER A 341 6.69 13.36 -28.50
N GLU A 342 7.57 12.37 -28.32
CA GLU A 342 8.29 11.73 -29.42
C GLU A 342 7.33 10.96 -30.33
N LEU A 343 6.38 10.19 -29.78
CA LEU A 343 5.38 9.47 -30.57
C LEU A 343 4.46 10.41 -31.35
N GLN A 344 4.13 11.59 -30.79
CA GLN A 344 3.36 12.61 -31.50
C GLN A 344 4.17 13.20 -32.66
N LYS A 345 5.44 13.52 -32.42
CA LYS A 345 6.38 14.07 -33.41
C LYS A 345 6.65 13.11 -34.57
N TYR A 346 6.84 11.82 -34.27
CA TYR A 346 7.17 10.78 -35.26
C TYR A 346 5.95 9.93 -35.69
N SER A 347 4.73 10.37 -35.37
CA SER A 347 3.48 9.65 -35.64
C SER A 347 3.34 9.20 -37.10
N ALA A 348 3.61 10.10 -38.07
CA ALA A 348 3.56 9.77 -39.49
C ALA A 348 4.56 8.68 -39.91
N PHE A 349 5.79 8.74 -39.37
CA PHE A 349 6.83 7.74 -39.63
C PHE A 349 6.47 6.37 -39.05
N LEU A 350 5.90 6.37 -37.85
CA LEU A 350 5.44 5.17 -37.14
C LEU A 350 4.08 4.64 -37.64
N ARG A 351 3.40 5.39 -38.52
CA ARG A 351 2.02 5.13 -38.97
C ARG A 351 1.03 5.03 -37.80
N LEU A 352 1.23 5.89 -36.80
CA LEU A 352 0.34 6.01 -35.64
C LEU A 352 -0.62 7.17 -35.85
N GLU A 353 -1.89 6.91 -35.63
CA GLU A 353 -2.96 7.89 -35.64
C GLU A 353 -3.45 8.17 -34.20
N ASN A 354 -4.08 9.32 -33.98
CA ASN A 354 -4.75 9.65 -32.72
C ASN A 354 -3.89 9.47 -31.43
N VAL A 355 -2.58 9.76 -31.51
CA VAL A 355 -1.63 9.60 -30.40
C VAL A 355 -1.99 10.53 -29.22
N ARG A 356 -2.45 9.94 -28.12
CA ARG A 356 -2.92 10.67 -26.93
C ARG A 356 -2.69 9.91 -25.63
N PHE A 357 -2.54 10.64 -24.53
CA PHE A 357 -2.52 10.04 -23.20
C PHE A 357 -3.92 9.69 -22.70
N ASN A 358 -4.09 8.53 -22.06
CA ASN A 358 -5.36 8.13 -21.46
C ASN A 358 -5.19 7.10 -20.31
N PHE A 359 -6.20 7.01 -19.44
CA PHE A 359 -6.37 5.91 -18.48
C PHE A 359 -7.32 4.86 -19.06
N ILE A 360 -6.82 4.01 -19.95
CA ILE A 360 -7.62 3.03 -20.71
C ILE A 360 -8.40 2.10 -19.77
N VAL A 361 -7.71 1.51 -18.80
CA VAL A 361 -8.34 0.65 -17.80
C VAL A 361 -8.98 1.52 -16.73
N PRO A 362 -10.32 1.52 -16.59
CA PRO A 362 -10.99 2.34 -15.59
C PRO A 362 -10.48 1.99 -14.19
N THR A 363 -10.40 2.99 -13.31
CA THR A 363 -10.16 2.84 -11.86
C THR A 363 -8.81 2.22 -11.44
N LEU A 364 -7.96 1.80 -12.39
CA LEU A 364 -6.59 1.32 -12.14
C LEU A 364 -5.54 2.45 -12.12
N TYR A 365 -5.88 3.64 -12.63
CA TYR A 365 -5.09 4.88 -12.57
C TYR A 365 -3.62 4.77 -13.02
N ILE A 366 -3.30 3.82 -13.90
CA ILE A 366 -2.01 3.74 -14.60
C ILE A 366 -2.23 4.21 -16.02
N GLY A 367 -1.65 5.37 -16.36
CA GLY A 367 -1.79 5.99 -17.67
C GLY A 367 -1.08 5.20 -18.77
N SER A 368 -1.60 5.33 -19.99
CA SER A 368 -1.05 4.76 -21.23
C SER A 368 -1.00 5.83 -22.30
N ILE A 369 -0.14 5.65 -23.30
CA ILE A 369 -0.24 6.35 -24.57
C ILE A 369 -1.11 5.50 -25.50
N CYS A 370 -2.28 5.99 -25.85
CA CYS A 370 -3.15 5.39 -26.85
C CYS A 370 -2.77 5.89 -28.23
N ALA A 371 -2.79 4.99 -29.20
CA ALA A 371 -2.70 5.33 -30.61
C ALA A 371 -3.58 4.37 -31.42
N GLU A 372 -3.79 4.67 -32.68
CA GLU A 372 -4.37 3.77 -33.67
C GLU A 372 -3.28 3.35 -34.66
N PHE A 373 -3.21 2.05 -34.94
CA PHE A 373 -2.29 1.49 -35.93
C PHE A 373 -3.07 0.54 -36.83
N LYS A 374 -3.13 0.86 -38.14
CA LYS A 374 -3.93 0.12 -39.13
C LYS A 374 -5.39 -0.06 -38.69
N GLY A 375 -6.02 1.01 -38.20
CA GLY A 375 -7.40 1.00 -37.69
C GLY A 375 -7.62 0.24 -36.37
N THR A 376 -6.57 -0.28 -35.73
CA THR A 376 -6.66 -0.98 -34.44
C THR A 376 -6.17 -0.08 -33.31
N SER A 377 -6.96 0.06 -32.25
CA SER A 377 -6.56 0.80 -31.05
C SER A 377 -5.46 0.05 -30.30
N LEU A 378 -4.38 0.74 -29.99
CA LEU A 378 -3.16 0.21 -29.38
C LEU A 378 -2.83 0.97 -28.09
N SER A 379 -2.39 0.23 -27.07
CA SER A 379 -1.85 0.77 -25.83
C SER A 379 -0.32 0.70 -25.81
N ILE A 380 0.36 1.84 -25.78
CA ILE A 380 1.82 1.91 -25.65
C ILE A 380 2.16 2.19 -24.18
N GLU A 381 2.81 1.23 -23.55
CA GLU A 381 3.07 1.17 -22.11
C GLU A 381 4.54 1.38 -21.80
N LEU A 382 4.86 2.45 -21.07
CA LEU A 382 6.22 2.70 -20.60
C LEU A 382 6.52 1.89 -19.32
N ILE A 383 7.63 1.16 -19.34
CA ILE A 383 8.23 0.43 -18.22
C ILE A 383 9.24 1.35 -17.52
N ASP A 384 8.78 2.04 -16.49
CA ASP A 384 9.57 2.99 -15.69
C ASP A 384 9.47 2.67 -14.18
N PRO A 385 10.22 3.35 -13.31
CA PRO A 385 10.16 3.11 -11.85
C PRO A 385 8.75 3.28 -11.22
N ALA A 386 7.81 3.97 -11.90
CA ALA A 386 6.45 4.09 -11.41
C ALA A 386 5.67 2.75 -11.52
N VAL A 387 5.99 1.93 -12.51
CA VAL A 387 5.32 0.65 -12.79
C VAL A 387 6.17 -0.60 -12.52
N CYS A 388 7.47 -0.43 -12.26
CA CYS A 388 8.36 -1.52 -11.86
C CYS A 388 8.52 -1.64 -10.34
N LEU A 389 9.16 -2.73 -9.93
CA LEU A 389 9.82 -2.88 -8.63
C LEU A 389 11.12 -2.08 -8.61
N THR A 390 11.54 -1.62 -7.43
CA THR A 390 12.73 -0.78 -7.25
C THR A 390 13.99 -1.57 -7.61
N ASN A 391 14.89 -0.95 -8.39
CA ASN A 391 16.13 -1.54 -8.89
C ASN A 391 15.92 -2.83 -9.69
N SER A 392 14.80 -2.93 -10.43
CA SER A 392 14.44 -4.08 -11.23
C SER A 392 13.54 -3.68 -12.41
N ASP A 393 13.61 -4.42 -13.52
CA ASP A 393 12.69 -4.25 -14.65
C ASP A 393 11.39 -5.06 -14.48
N GLN A 394 11.25 -5.76 -13.35
CA GLN A 394 10.05 -6.55 -13.07
C GLN A 394 8.87 -5.63 -12.75
N LEU A 395 7.76 -5.88 -13.44
CA LEU A 395 6.52 -5.12 -13.28
C LEU A 395 5.92 -5.35 -11.89
N ASN A 396 5.42 -4.28 -11.28
CA ASN A 396 4.61 -4.42 -10.07
C ASN A 396 3.22 -4.97 -10.41
N GLY A 397 2.54 -5.52 -9.40
CA GLY A 397 1.28 -6.22 -9.55
C GLY A 397 0.13 -5.38 -10.10
N ARG A 398 0.15 -4.05 -9.96
CA ARG A 398 -0.84 -3.19 -10.62
C ARG A 398 -0.60 -3.09 -12.12
N MET A 399 0.65 -3.04 -12.55
CA MET A 399 0.98 -3.07 -13.97
C MET A 399 0.67 -4.44 -14.58
N ILE A 400 1.00 -5.53 -13.87
CA ILE A 400 0.59 -6.90 -14.26
C ILE A 400 -0.93 -6.99 -14.41
N LEU A 401 -1.69 -6.45 -13.44
CA LEU A 401 -3.15 -6.38 -13.54
C LEU A 401 -3.61 -5.58 -14.76
N LYS A 402 -2.98 -4.43 -15.05
CA LYS A 402 -3.32 -3.60 -16.20
C LYS A 402 -3.20 -4.39 -17.50
N LEU A 403 -2.07 -5.05 -17.70
CA LEU A 403 -1.81 -5.84 -18.91
C LEU A 403 -2.82 -6.98 -19.05
N ARG A 404 -3.15 -7.66 -17.94
CA ARG A 404 -4.19 -8.70 -17.91
C ARG A 404 -5.56 -8.16 -18.29
N LEU A 405 -5.93 -6.96 -17.84
CA LEU A 405 -7.21 -6.34 -18.15
C LEU A 405 -7.26 -5.80 -19.60
N LEU A 406 -6.17 -5.27 -20.14
CA LEU A 406 -6.07 -4.87 -21.55
C LEU A 406 -6.31 -6.06 -22.49
N GLN A 407 -5.77 -7.24 -22.15
CA GLN A 407 -6.05 -8.48 -22.89
C GLN A 407 -7.53 -8.83 -22.88
N LYS A 408 -8.21 -8.69 -21.73
CA LYS A 408 -9.66 -8.92 -21.63
C LYS A 408 -10.50 -7.91 -22.38
N MET A 409 -9.97 -6.70 -22.58
CA MET A 409 -10.58 -5.67 -23.42
C MET A 409 -10.31 -5.88 -24.92
N GLY A 410 -9.48 -6.87 -25.30
CA GLY A 410 -9.05 -7.04 -26.69
C GLY A 410 -8.14 -5.92 -27.21
N ILE A 411 -7.53 -5.14 -26.31
CA ILE A 411 -6.65 -4.03 -26.69
C ILE A 411 -5.21 -4.54 -26.72
N PRO A 412 -4.55 -4.61 -27.89
CA PRO A 412 -3.13 -4.93 -27.97
C PRO A 412 -2.31 -3.87 -27.22
N TYR A 413 -1.16 -4.28 -26.71
CA TYR A 413 -0.25 -3.36 -26.05
C TYR A 413 1.21 -3.66 -26.38
N ILE A 414 2.04 -2.62 -26.40
CA ILE A 414 3.49 -2.72 -26.55
C ILE A 414 4.17 -2.16 -25.32
N LEU A 415 5.17 -2.88 -24.82
CA LEU A 415 6.00 -2.44 -23.70
C LEU A 415 7.25 -1.73 -24.23
N ILE A 416 7.49 -0.52 -23.74
CA ILE A 416 8.65 0.30 -24.06
C ILE A 416 9.50 0.43 -22.80
N PRO A 417 10.79 0.02 -22.81
CA PRO A 417 11.69 0.25 -21.69
C PRO A 417 11.87 1.76 -21.44
N GLY A 418 12.01 2.15 -20.18
CA GLY A 418 12.31 3.54 -19.80
C GLY A 418 13.76 3.88 -20.12
N GLU A 419 13.96 4.67 -21.17
CA GLU A 419 15.27 5.11 -21.66
C GLU A 419 15.36 6.63 -21.73
N ASP A 420 16.58 7.18 -21.76
CA ASP A 420 16.82 8.62 -21.90
C ASP A 420 16.56 9.11 -23.32
N SER A 421 16.67 8.23 -24.31
CA SER A 421 16.30 8.45 -25.70
C SER A 421 15.64 7.20 -26.28
N TYR A 422 14.68 7.38 -27.18
CA TYR A 422 13.93 6.28 -27.78
C TYR A 422 14.32 6.12 -29.25
N ASP A 423 14.76 4.91 -29.63
CA ASP A 423 15.01 4.57 -31.03
C ASP A 423 13.68 4.31 -31.76
N MET A 424 13.28 5.26 -32.60
CA MET A 424 12.05 5.19 -33.38
C MET A 424 12.07 4.09 -34.45
N GLU A 425 13.24 3.69 -34.97
CA GLU A 425 13.32 2.60 -35.96
C GLU A 425 13.07 1.26 -35.28
N SER A 426 13.69 1.03 -34.11
CA SER A 426 13.41 -0.13 -33.26
C SER A 426 11.93 -0.20 -32.88
N LEU A 427 11.32 0.92 -32.51
CA LEU A 427 9.89 0.98 -32.22
C LEU A 427 9.02 0.65 -33.44
N ARG A 428 9.35 1.21 -34.61
CA ARG A 428 8.64 0.94 -35.86
C ARG A 428 8.68 -0.55 -36.20
N LYS A 429 9.84 -1.19 -36.03
CA LYS A 429 10.01 -2.63 -36.22
C LYS A 429 9.09 -3.41 -35.26
N ARG A 430 9.09 -3.07 -33.96
CA ARG A 430 8.20 -3.68 -32.95
C ARG A 430 6.72 -3.53 -33.30
N LEU A 431 6.29 -2.37 -33.80
CA LEU A 431 4.92 -2.12 -34.24
C LEU A 431 4.51 -3.02 -35.42
N LEU A 432 5.40 -3.19 -36.40
CA LEU A 432 5.16 -4.01 -37.59
C LEU A 432 5.16 -5.52 -37.30
N GLU A 433 6.01 -5.95 -36.37
CA GLU A 433 6.18 -7.36 -35.98
C GLU A 433 5.17 -7.81 -34.90
N HIS A 434 4.37 -6.90 -34.33
CA HIS A 434 3.49 -7.24 -33.24
C HIS A 434 2.41 -8.26 -33.66
N PRO A 435 2.29 -9.44 -33.02
CA PRO A 435 1.42 -10.54 -33.47
C PRO A 435 -0.06 -10.16 -33.61
N SER A 436 -0.55 -9.32 -32.70
CA SER A 436 -1.95 -8.84 -32.71
C SER A 436 -2.20 -7.63 -33.61
N LEU A 437 -1.16 -7.08 -34.27
CA LEU A 437 -1.26 -5.98 -35.24
C LEU A 437 -0.90 -6.42 -36.68
N SER A 438 -0.41 -7.65 -36.84
CA SER A 438 0.02 -8.23 -38.12
C SER A 438 -1.10 -8.96 -38.88
N TYR A 439 -2.26 -9.17 -38.26
CA TYR A 439 -3.44 -9.76 -38.91
C TYR A 439 -4.42 -8.68 -39.40
N GLN A 440 -4.17 -8.20 -40.62
CA GLN A 440 -5.21 -7.69 -41.55
C GLN A 440 -4.75 -8.07 -42.96
N GLY A 441 -4.79 -9.36 -43.26
CA GLY A 441 -4.62 -9.90 -44.60
C GLY A 441 -5.99 -10.09 -45.24
N SER A 442 -6.30 -9.23 -46.22
CA SER A 442 -7.14 -9.49 -47.40
C SER A 442 -8.38 -10.38 -47.21
N GLN A 443 -9.54 -9.75 -47.08
CA GLN A 443 -10.74 -10.26 -47.73
C GLN A 443 -11.07 -9.31 -48.88
N ASP A 444 -11.05 -9.89 -50.09
CA ASP A 444 -11.45 -9.28 -51.36
C ASP A 444 -12.90 -8.79 -51.37
#